data_AF-A0AA40X850-F1
#
_entry.id   AF-A0AA40X850-F1
#
_cell.length_a   1.000
_cell.length_b   1.000
_cell.length_c   1.000
_cell.angle_alpha   90.00
_cell.angle_beta   90.00
_cell.angle_gamma   90.00
#
_symmetry.space_group_name_H-M   'P 1'
#
loop_
_entity.id
_entity.type
_entity.pdbx_description
1 polymer ?
#
loop_
_entity_poly.entity_id
_entity_poly.type
_entity_poly.pdbx_seq_one_letter_code
_entity_poly.pdbx_strand_id
1 'polypeptide(L)'
;MTNFLGWLISGLLLLIVIFIKRLPYMLENKILQKQKSRDSHELQIESYFKELGGKEQKEVLEEWTKILTFMKPIKDPDKLSNLIHRTVIYGSTNSIKILSLMTQYTYTDMKKDLENNNKFMIYVAFLCCSLKQDFSGQHIDPLTLLKVKISDIKESEEEYTNSINKINKEIANL
;
A
#
# COMPACT_ATOMS: atom_id res chain seq x y z
N MET A 1 15.84 4.36 -65.90
CA MET A 1 16.06 4.98 -64.56
C MET A 1 14.84 4.94 -63.65
N THR A 2 13.61 5.02 -64.17
CA THR A 2 12.36 5.05 -63.38
C THR A 2 12.07 3.76 -62.58
N ASN A 3 12.33 2.57 -63.15
CA ASN A 3 12.04 1.30 -62.49
C ASN A 3 12.95 1.02 -61.29
N PHE A 4 14.21 1.42 -61.35
CA PHE A 4 15.16 1.24 -60.23
C PHE A 4 14.76 2.11 -59.02
N LEU A 5 14.36 3.35 -59.26
CA LEU A 5 13.88 4.26 -58.21
C LEU A 5 12.61 3.73 -57.53
N GLY A 6 11.67 3.16 -58.30
CA GLY A 6 10.43 2.58 -57.77
C GLY A 6 10.66 1.37 -56.86
N TRP A 7 11.58 0.48 -57.23
CA TRP A 7 11.98 -0.66 -56.38
C TRP A 7 12.66 -0.20 -55.09
N LEU A 8 13.47 0.85 -55.17
CA LEU A 8 14.14 1.44 -54.00
C LEU A 8 13.14 2.04 -53.02
N ILE A 9 12.16 2.80 -53.53
CA ILE A 9 11.08 3.39 -52.72
C ILE A 9 10.19 2.30 -52.10
N SER A 10 9.87 1.25 -52.85
CA SER A 10 9.08 0.11 -52.35
C SER A 10 9.81 -0.65 -51.23
N GLY A 11 11.11 -0.90 -51.39
CA GLY A 11 11.93 -1.50 -50.33
C GLY A 11 12.00 -0.64 -49.07
N LEU A 12 12.09 0.68 -49.23
CA LEU A 12 12.14 1.63 -48.11
C LEU A 12 10.79 1.70 -47.37
N LEU A 13 9.67 1.68 -48.10
CA LEU A 13 8.32 1.58 -47.52
C LEU A 13 8.14 0.30 -46.71
N LEU A 14 8.66 -0.83 -47.21
CA LEU A 14 8.55 -2.11 -46.51
C LEU A 14 9.33 -2.11 -45.19
N LEU A 15 10.52 -1.49 -45.16
CA LEU A 15 11.30 -1.28 -43.93
C LEU A 15 10.56 -0.38 -42.92
N ILE A 16 9.92 0.70 -43.39
CA ILE A 16 9.13 1.59 -42.53
C ILE A 16 7.94 0.84 -41.91
N VAL A 17 7.22 0.02 -42.68
CA VAL A 17 6.10 -0.78 -42.17
C VAL A 17 6.56 -1.79 -41.12
N ILE A 18 7.70 -2.47 -41.34
CA ILE A 18 8.28 -3.38 -40.35
C ILE A 18 8.66 -2.62 -39.07
N PHE A 19 9.24 -1.44 -39.20
CA PHE A 19 9.64 -0.62 -38.06
C PHE A 19 8.43 -0.15 -37.25
N ILE A 20 7.39 0.37 -37.92
CA ILE A 20 6.13 0.80 -37.28
C ILE A 20 5.46 -0.37 -36.56
N LYS A 21 5.46 -1.58 -37.13
CA LYS A 21 4.90 -2.77 -36.48
C LYS A 21 5.69 -3.24 -35.26
N ARG A 22 7.03 -3.06 -35.24
CA ARG A 22 7.88 -3.44 -34.10
C ARG A 22 7.90 -2.43 -32.96
N LEU A 23 7.61 -1.17 -33.26
CA LEU A 23 7.62 -0.09 -32.29
C LEU A 23 6.70 -0.33 -31.07
N PRO A 24 5.42 -0.72 -31.22
CA PRO A 24 4.55 -0.99 -30.07
C PRO A 24 5.08 -2.15 -29.21
N TYR A 25 5.56 -3.23 -29.84
CA TYR A 25 6.14 -4.38 -29.15
C TYR A 25 7.40 -4.02 -28.34
N MET A 26 8.25 -3.13 -28.85
CA MET A 26 9.44 -2.69 -28.13
C MET A 26 9.10 -1.77 -26.94
N LEU A 27 8.09 -0.91 -27.08
CA LEU A 27 7.63 -0.06 -25.99
C LEU A 27 6.99 -0.88 -24.87
N GLU A 28 6.09 -1.79 -25.22
CA GLU A 28 5.44 -2.71 -24.27
C GLU A 28 6.48 -3.51 -23.48
N ASN A 29 7.46 -4.11 -24.17
CA ASN A 29 8.51 -4.89 -23.51
C ASN A 29 9.39 -4.02 -22.60
N LYS A 30 9.71 -2.78 -22.96
CA LYS A 30 10.47 -1.88 -22.08
C LYS A 30 9.67 -1.49 -20.84
N ILE A 31 8.37 -1.25 -20.98
CA ILE A 31 7.48 -0.95 -19.85
C ILE A 31 7.38 -2.18 -18.93
N LEU A 32 7.11 -3.35 -19.49
CA LEU A 32 7.04 -4.61 -18.76
C LEU A 32 8.36 -4.96 -18.05
N GLN A 33 9.50 -4.75 -18.71
CA GLN A 33 10.82 -4.97 -18.10
C GLN A 33 11.08 -4.01 -16.95
N LYS A 34 10.72 -2.73 -17.09
CA LYS A 34 10.82 -1.75 -16.00
C LYS A 34 9.94 -2.14 -14.81
N GLN A 35 8.70 -2.56 -15.07
CA GLN A 35 7.78 -3.05 -14.02
C GLN A 35 8.37 -4.28 -13.33
N LYS A 36 8.69 -5.34 -14.09
CA LYS A 36 9.32 -6.56 -13.53
C LYS A 36 10.59 -6.27 -12.75
N SER A 37 11.44 -5.36 -13.21
CA SER A 37 12.66 -4.98 -12.51
C SER A 37 12.35 -4.30 -11.18
N ARG A 38 11.38 -3.38 -11.14
CA ARG A 38 10.92 -2.76 -9.90
C ARG A 38 10.31 -3.77 -8.95
N ASP A 39 9.39 -4.60 -9.44
CA ASP A 39 8.72 -5.63 -8.63
C ASP A 39 9.75 -6.61 -8.05
N SER A 40 10.73 -7.05 -8.85
CA SER A 40 11.80 -7.95 -8.39
C SER A 40 12.70 -7.31 -7.33
N HIS A 41 12.96 -6.01 -7.45
CA HIS A 41 13.75 -5.27 -6.47
C HIS A 41 13.00 -5.08 -5.17
N GLU A 42 11.70 -4.74 -5.24
CA GLU A 42 10.81 -4.66 -4.09
C GLU A 42 10.71 -6.01 -3.37
N LEU A 43 10.54 -7.11 -4.11
CA LEU A 43 10.52 -8.48 -3.55
C LEU A 43 11.85 -8.86 -2.88
N GLN A 44 12.99 -8.47 -3.45
CA GLN A 44 14.30 -8.73 -2.84
C GLN A 44 14.49 -7.96 -1.53
N ILE A 45 14.06 -6.70 -1.51
CA ILE A 45 14.08 -5.86 -0.30
C ILE A 45 13.17 -6.49 0.76
N GLU A 46 11.95 -6.88 0.38
CA GLU A 46 10.99 -7.51 1.29
C GLU A 46 11.51 -8.85 1.84
N SER A 47 12.12 -9.67 1.00
CA SER A 47 12.75 -10.93 1.42
C SER A 47 13.89 -10.71 2.41
N TYR A 48 14.75 -9.72 2.15
CA TYR A 48 15.86 -9.35 3.04
C TYR A 48 15.35 -8.90 4.42
N PHE A 49 14.30 -8.07 4.47
CA PHE A 49 13.71 -7.61 5.72
C PHE A 49 12.91 -8.70 6.45
N LYS A 50 12.28 -9.62 5.73
CA LYS A 50 11.64 -10.81 6.32
C LYS A 50 12.65 -11.75 6.97
N GLU A 51 13.80 -11.96 6.33
CA GLU A 51 14.85 -12.87 6.81
C GLU A 51 15.57 -12.32 8.06
N LEU A 52 15.83 -11.00 8.11
CA LEU A 52 16.52 -10.37 9.24
C LEU A 52 15.58 -9.84 10.34
N GLY A 53 14.35 -9.46 9.99
CA GLY A 53 13.46 -8.68 10.85
C GLY A 53 12.13 -9.35 11.16
N GLY A 54 11.96 -10.65 10.88
CA GLY A 54 10.69 -11.35 11.10
C GLY A 54 10.20 -11.30 12.56
N LYS A 55 11.12 -11.29 13.53
CA LYS A 55 10.79 -11.12 14.95
C LYS A 55 10.28 -9.71 15.23
N GLU A 56 11.00 -8.69 14.75
CA GLU A 56 10.65 -7.28 14.95
C GLU A 56 9.37 -6.90 14.22
N GLN A 57 9.14 -7.43 13.00
CA GLN A 57 7.87 -7.30 12.27
C GLN A 57 6.70 -7.88 13.07
N LYS A 58 6.88 -9.07 13.65
CA LYS A 58 5.88 -9.68 14.53
C LYS A 58 5.59 -8.79 15.74
N GLU A 59 6.62 -8.26 16.39
CA GLU A 59 6.45 -7.39 17.57
C GLU A 59 5.75 -6.07 17.21
N VAL A 60 6.08 -5.44 16.07
CA VAL A 60 5.39 -4.23 15.58
C VAL A 60 3.92 -4.54 15.30
N LEU A 61 3.63 -5.64 14.60
CA LEU A 61 2.25 -6.08 14.36
C LEU A 61 1.51 -6.33 15.68
N GLU A 62 2.16 -6.98 16.64
CA GLU A 62 1.59 -7.26 17.95
C GLU A 62 1.21 -5.97 18.69
N GLU A 63 2.10 -4.98 18.72
CA GLU A 63 1.84 -3.70 19.40
C GLU A 63 0.67 -2.92 18.77
N TRP A 64 0.60 -2.82 17.44
CA TRP A 64 -0.55 -2.18 16.77
C TRP A 64 -1.85 -2.97 16.98
N THR A 65 -1.78 -4.30 16.94
CA THR A 65 -2.96 -5.16 17.19
C THR A 65 -3.46 -5.02 18.62
N LYS A 66 -2.57 -4.79 19.60
CA LYS A 66 -2.95 -4.50 20.99
C LYS A 66 -3.75 -3.21 21.09
N ILE A 67 -3.38 -2.15 20.34
CA ILE A 67 -4.15 -0.90 20.31
C ILE A 67 -5.59 -1.18 19.82
N LEU A 68 -5.72 -1.96 18.74
CA LEU A 68 -7.02 -2.30 18.17
C LEU A 68 -7.88 -3.18 19.07
N THR A 69 -7.31 -4.26 19.62
CA THR A 69 -8.05 -5.28 20.37
C THR A 69 -8.36 -4.85 21.80
N PHE A 70 -7.45 -4.11 22.44
CA PHE A 70 -7.67 -3.58 23.78
C PHE A 70 -8.34 -2.21 23.78
N MET A 71 -8.45 -1.52 22.63
CA MET A 71 -9.00 -0.16 22.50
C MET A 71 -8.32 0.81 23.47
N LYS A 72 -7.02 0.64 23.69
CA LYS A 72 -6.22 1.46 24.61
C LYS A 72 -5.13 2.17 23.82
N PRO A 73 -5.11 3.51 23.81
CA PRO A 73 -4.04 4.25 23.18
C PRO A 73 -2.74 4.08 23.96
N ILE A 74 -1.61 4.17 23.26
CA ILE A 74 -0.30 4.31 23.91
C ILE A 74 -0.23 5.73 24.49
N LYS A 75 -0.33 5.82 25.82
CA LYS A 75 -0.30 7.12 26.54
C LYS A 75 1.09 7.73 26.66
N ASP A 76 2.11 6.90 26.53
CA ASP A 76 3.52 7.28 26.66
C ASP A 76 4.04 7.75 25.29
N PRO A 77 4.37 9.05 25.13
CA PRO A 77 4.81 9.60 23.85
C PRO A 77 6.09 8.96 23.31
N ASP A 78 7.00 8.52 24.18
CA ASP A 78 8.26 7.90 23.78
C ASP A 78 8.00 6.50 23.23
N LYS A 79 7.09 5.74 23.87
CA LYS A 79 6.66 4.44 23.36
C LYS A 79 5.93 4.55 22.03
N LEU A 80 5.07 5.56 21.87
CA LEU A 80 4.38 5.78 20.59
C LEU A 80 5.39 6.16 19.49
N SER A 81 6.33 7.05 19.78
CA SER A 81 7.38 7.45 18.85
C SER A 81 8.27 6.27 18.45
N ASN A 82 8.62 5.41 19.42
CA ASN A 82 9.36 4.18 19.15
C ASN A 82 8.57 3.19 18.28
N LEU A 83 7.26 3.02 18.54
CA LEU A 83 6.42 2.17 17.69
C LEU A 83 6.33 2.72 16.26
N ILE A 84 6.15 4.03 16.10
CA ILE A 84 6.18 4.69 14.78
C ILE A 84 7.53 4.44 14.09
N HIS A 85 8.64 4.67 14.78
CA HIS A 85 10.00 4.45 14.26
C HIS A 85 10.20 3.01 13.77
N ARG A 86 9.84 2.02 14.59
CA ARG A 86 9.95 0.60 14.21
C ARG A 86 9.02 0.25 13.05
N THR A 87 7.84 0.84 12.97
CA THR A 87 6.92 0.64 11.84
C THR A 87 7.51 1.17 10.53
N VAL A 88 8.25 2.28 10.58
CA VAL A 88 8.98 2.81 9.41
C VAL A 88 10.12 1.90 8.97
N ILE A 89 10.82 1.25 9.90
CA ILE A 89 11.92 0.33 9.58
C ILE A 89 11.41 -1.00 9.01
N TYR A 90 10.38 -1.58 9.64
CA TYR A 90 10.00 -2.98 9.41
C TYR A 90 8.75 -3.14 8.55
N GLY A 91 7.94 -2.10 8.36
CA GLY A 91 6.74 -2.13 7.54
C GLY A 91 7.04 -1.95 6.05
N SER A 92 6.16 -2.49 5.20
CA SER A 92 6.21 -2.24 3.76
C SER A 92 5.87 -0.80 3.41
N THR A 93 6.11 -0.43 2.15
CA THR A 93 5.67 0.86 1.57
C THR A 93 4.20 1.16 1.87
N ASN A 94 3.32 0.16 1.79
CA ASN A 94 1.90 0.34 2.09
C ASN A 94 1.66 0.62 3.58
N SER A 95 2.31 -0.12 4.47
CA SER A 95 2.24 0.11 5.91
C SER A 95 2.71 1.51 6.28
N ILE A 96 3.78 2.01 5.64
CA ILE A 96 4.29 3.37 5.83
C ILE A 96 3.31 4.43 5.32
N LYS A 97 2.68 4.24 4.16
CA LYS A 97 1.64 5.15 3.65
C LYS A 97 0.48 5.27 4.63
N ILE A 98 -0.04 4.14 5.11
CA ILE A 98 -1.14 4.12 6.10
C ILE A 98 -0.71 4.82 7.39
N LEU A 99 0.49 4.50 7.90
CA LEU A 99 1.05 5.13 9.09
C LEU A 99 1.13 6.66 8.93
N SER A 100 1.60 7.15 7.78
CA SER A 100 1.72 8.59 7.51
C SER A 100 0.36 9.30 7.58
N LEU A 101 -0.68 8.74 6.94
CA LEU A 101 -2.04 9.30 6.97
C LEU A 101 -2.59 9.31 8.39
N MET A 102 -2.43 8.21 9.12
CA MET A 102 -2.87 8.08 10.50
C MET A 102 -2.18 9.12 11.40
N THR A 103 -0.86 9.26 11.28
CA THR A 103 -0.11 10.25 12.08
C THR A 103 -0.50 11.68 11.73
N GLN A 104 -0.67 11.98 10.44
CA GLN A 104 -1.12 13.30 9.98
C GLN A 104 -2.49 13.62 10.57
N TYR A 105 -3.47 12.72 10.40
CA TYR A 105 -4.81 12.85 10.97
C TYR A 105 -4.78 13.10 12.48
N THR A 106 -3.96 12.33 13.21
CA THR A 106 -3.82 12.45 14.67
C THR A 106 -3.30 13.84 15.08
N TYR A 107 -2.37 14.42 14.32
CA TYR A 107 -1.78 15.73 14.63
C TYR A 107 -2.64 16.92 14.19
N THR A 108 -3.31 16.85 13.03
CA THR A 108 -3.99 18.00 12.42
C THR A 108 -5.48 18.06 12.65
N ASP A 109 -6.14 16.90 12.60
CA ASP A 109 -7.59 16.83 12.36
C ASP A 109 -8.35 16.12 13.48
N MET A 110 -7.73 15.21 14.21
CA MET A 110 -8.37 14.48 15.31
C MET A 110 -9.02 15.40 16.35
N LYS A 111 -8.40 16.53 16.67
CA LYS A 111 -8.98 17.51 17.62
C LYS A 111 -10.19 18.27 17.06
N LYS A 112 -10.31 18.37 15.74
CA LYS A 112 -11.38 19.08 15.03
C LYS A 112 -12.54 18.14 14.67
N ASP A 113 -12.23 16.85 14.51
CA ASP A 113 -13.13 15.80 14.04
C ASP A 113 -13.84 15.09 15.20
N LEU A 114 -14.46 15.88 16.08
CA LEU A 114 -15.19 15.38 17.28
C LEU A 114 -16.38 14.48 16.93
N GLU A 115 -16.92 14.60 15.70
CA GLU A 115 -18.05 13.81 15.20
C GLU A 115 -17.63 12.42 14.70
N ASN A 116 -16.37 12.23 14.27
CA ASN A 116 -15.89 10.98 13.66
C ASN A 116 -14.87 10.25 14.53
N ASN A 117 -15.28 9.94 15.76
CA ASN A 117 -14.46 9.33 16.80
C ASN A 117 -13.83 7.97 16.41
N ASN A 118 -14.31 7.35 15.32
CA ASN A 118 -13.88 6.03 14.88
C ASN A 118 -12.78 6.06 13.79
N LYS A 119 -12.50 7.22 13.16
CA LYS A 119 -11.56 7.30 12.03
C LYS A 119 -10.16 6.83 12.40
N PHE A 120 -9.68 7.19 13.58
CA PHE A 120 -8.40 6.69 14.12
C PHE A 120 -8.38 5.17 14.21
N MET A 121 -9.42 4.56 14.76
CA MET A 121 -9.50 3.11 14.90
C MET A 121 -9.56 2.40 13.56
N ILE A 122 -10.19 3.02 12.56
CA ILE A 122 -10.20 2.51 11.19
C ILE A 122 -8.79 2.54 10.60
N TYR A 123 -8.02 3.64 10.76
CA TYR A 123 -6.62 3.67 10.33
C TYR A 123 -5.76 2.60 11.04
N VAL A 124 -5.95 2.40 12.35
CA VAL A 124 -5.26 1.33 13.08
C VAL A 124 -5.62 -0.04 12.51
N ALA A 125 -6.88 -0.28 12.14
CA ALA A 125 -7.30 -1.52 11.50
C ALA A 125 -6.64 -1.72 10.13
N PHE A 126 -6.58 -0.68 9.29
CA PHE A 126 -5.84 -0.70 8.03
C PHE A 126 -4.37 -1.03 8.23
N LEU A 127 -3.72 -0.39 9.22
CA LEU A 127 -2.32 -0.61 9.51
C LEU A 127 -2.07 -2.04 9.98
N CYS A 128 -2.92 -2.59 10.85
CA CYS A 128 -2.84 -3.98 11.28
C CYS A 128 -3.00 -4.97 10.11
N CYS A 129 -3.91 -4.70 9.18
CA CYS A 129 -4.10 -5.54 7.99
C CYS A 129 -2.87 -5.53 7.09
N SER A 130 -2.29 -4.35 6.84
CA SER A 130 -1.07 -4.19 6.05
C SER A 130 0.13 -4.88 6.71
N LEU A 131 0.35 -4.68 8.01
CA LEU A 131 1.43 -5.33 8.76
C LEU A 131 1.25 -6.85 8.86
N LYS A 132 0.00 -7.35 8.90
CA LYS A 132 -0.26 -8.79 8.85
C LYS A 132 0.10 -9.38 7.49
N GLN A 133 -0.17 -8.66 6.41
CA GLN A 133 0.25 -9.04 5.07
C GLN A 133 1.79 -9.01 4.96
N ASP A 134 2.44 -7.99 5.51
CA ASP A 134 3.91 -7.91 5.57
C ASP A 134 4.49 -9.12 6.30
N PHE A 135 3.94 -9.49 7.46
CA PHE A 135 4.45 -10.59 8.29
C PHE A 135 4.13 -11.99 7.74
N SER A 136 2.88 -12.22 7.29
CA SER A 136 2.36 -13.56 7.01
C SER A 136 1.88 -13.79 5.58
N GLY A 137 1.84 -12.75 4.75
CA GLY A 137 1.24 -12.77 3.41
C GLY A 137 -0.29 -12.87 3.41
N GLN A 138 -0.94 -12.95 4.57
CA GLN A 138 -2.39 -13.07 4.67
C GLN A 138 -3.07 -11.70 4.56
N HIS A 139 -3.95 -11.57 3.58
CA HIS A 139 -4.80 -10.39 3.43
C HIS A 139 -6.06 -10.52 4.30
N ILE A 140 -6.38 -9.45 5.04
CA ILE A 140 -7.60 -9.33 5.84
C ILE A 140 -8.23 -7.97 5.55
N ASP A 141 -9.54 -7.93 5.44
CA ASP A 141 -10.28 -6.69 5.28
C ASP A 141 -10.39 -5.91 6.62
N PRO A 142 -10.17 -4.58 6.62
CA PRO A 142 -10.24 -3.78 7.85
C PRO A 142 -11.59 -3.87 8.58
N LEU A 143 -12.72 -3.96 7.87
CA LEU A 143 -14.03 -4.14 8.48
C LEU A 143 -14.12 -5.48 9.21
N THR A 144 -13.52 -6.53 8.65
CA THR A 144 -13.43 -7.84 9.30
C THR A 144 -12.67 -7.74 10.62
N LEU A 145 -11.57 -6.99 10.65
CA LEU A 145 -10.78 -6.81 11.87
C LEU A 145 -11.51 -5.96 12.92
N LEU A 146 -12.22 -4.91 12.49
CA LEU A 146 -13.07 -4.09 13.35
C LEU A 146 -14.22 -4.90 13.97
N LYS A 147 -14.85 -5.80 13.19
CA LYS A 147 -15.90 -6.74 13.64
C LYS A 147 -15.44 -7.67 14.78
N VAL A 148 -14.14 -7.94 14.92
CA VAL A 148 -13.61 -8.73 16.05
C VAL A 148 -13.82 -8.02 17.38
N LYS A 149 -13.84 -6.68 17.39
CA LYS A 149 -13.89 -5.89 18.62
C LYS A 149 -15.19 -5.11 18.81
N ILE A 150 -15.75 -4.57 17.74
CA ILE A 150 -16.91 -3.67 17.78
C ILE A 150 -18.17 -4.54 17.63
N SER A 151 -18.88 -4.75 18.72
CA SER A 151 -20.04 -5.65 18.79
C SER A 151 -21.30 -5.09 18.10
N ASP A 152 -21.41 -3.77 18.02
CA ASP A 152 -22.54 -2.98 17.48
C ASP A 152 -22.32 -2.53 16.03
N ILE A 153 -21.25 -2.99 15.39
CA ILE A 153 -20.89 -2.57 14.02
C ILE A 153 -21.96 -2.91 12.98
N LYS A 154 -22.87 -3.86 13.26
CA LYS A 154 -24.00 -4.18 12.37
C LYS A 154 -25.01 -3.04 12.26
N GLU A 155 -25.18 -2.23 13.32
CA GLU A 155 -26.13 -1.12 13.34
C GLU A 155 -25.58 0.11 12.62
N SER A 156 -24.25 0.21 12.50
CA SER A 156 -23.51 1.32 11.87
C SER A 156 -22.67 0.88 10.67
N GLU A 157 -22.95 -0.30 10.10
CA GLU A 157 -22.08 -0.95 9.10
C GLU A 157 -21.87 -0.08 7.85
N GLU A 158 -22.91 0.66 7.45
CA GLU A 158 -22.84 1.59 6.32
C GLU A 158 -21.89 2.77 6.58
N GLU A 159 -21.90 3.33 7.79
CA GLU A 159 -21.03 4.44 8.18
C GLU A 159 -19.54 4.01 8.21
N TYR A 160 -19.28 2.83 8.77
CA TYR A 160 -17.95 2.23 8.76
C TYR A 160 -17.48 1.93 7.34
N THR A 161 -18.34 1.33 6.50
CA THR A 161 -18.04 1.03 5.11
C THR A 161 -17.72 2.31 4.33
N ASN A 162 -18.51 3.36 4.51
CA ASN A 162 -18.28 4.65 3.88
C ASN A 162 -16.95 5.28 4.32
N SER A 163 -16.60 5.17 5.61
CA SER A 163 -15.34 5.68 6.16
C SER A 163 -14.13 4.88 5.64
N ILE A 164 -14.25 3.56 5.57
CA ILE A 164 -13.25 2.65 4.98
C ILE A 164 -13.02 3.00 3.51
N ASN A 165 -14.09 3.23 2.74
CA ASN A 165 -14.00 3.61 1.33
C ASN A 165 -13.31 4.96 1.13
N LYS A 166 -13.54 5.94 2.02
CA LYS A 166 -12.83 7.23 2.00
C LYS A 166 -11.34 7.04 2.26
N ILE A 167 -10.97 6.31 3.31
CA ILE A 167 -9.57 6.05 3.66
C ILE A 167 -8.86 5.27 2.54
N ASN A 168 -9.50 4.28 1.93
CA ASN A 168 -8.97 3.56 0.78
C ASN A 168 -8.60 4.51 -0.38
N LYS A 169 -9.45 5.50 -0.66
CA LYS A 169 -9.16 6.53 -1.68
C LYS A 169 -7.99 7.42 -1.27
N GLU A 170 -7.92 7.83 0.00
CA GLU A 170 -6.78 8.60 0.52
C GLU A 170 -5.46 7.84 0.35
N ILE A 171 -5.44 6.55 0.68
CA ILE A 171 -4.24 5.68 0.52
C ILE A 171 -3.86 5.53 -0.95
N ALA A 172 -4.84 5.36 -1.85
CA ALA A 172 -4.59 5.20 -3.29
C ALA A 172 -4.03 6.46 -3.96
N ASN A 173 -4.22 7.64 -3.34
CA ASN A 173 -3.76 8.93 -3.86
C ASN A 173 -2.36 9.34 -3.36
N LEU A 174 -1.71 8.53 -2.53
CA LEU A 174 -0.31 8.67 -2.10
C LEU A 174 0.64 7.92 -3.03
#